data_AF-A0A955ZDN3-F1
#
_entry.id   AF-A0A955ZDN3-F1
#
_cell.length_a   1.000
_cell.length_b   1.000
_cell.length_c   1.000
_cell.angle_alpha   90.00
_cell.angle_beta   90.00
_cell.angle_gamma   90.00
#
_symmetry.space_group_name_H-M   'P 1'
#
loop_
_entity.id
_entity.type
_entity.pdbx_description
1 polymer ?
#
loop_
_entity_poly.entity_id
_entity_poly.type
_entity_poly.pdbx_seq_one_letter_code
_entity_poly.pdbx_strand_id
1 'polypeptide(L)'
;MTKKHRFAALVSAALLLGVAAPAASQPKTAKEQLKKAAEARKEAREKSKEAREKTKEAIKKTREDAGDAEEARKAAKEAREEARDARHDAGAQTREAWKQSWEQLKETRKERRQKRREEIKEKWGDLTKHPAVRAELKVHAWRLARLTRVRTLAKAAGKDAVVERADKLIAKEKARHDKHMETLKSKGGEE
;
A
#
# COMPACT_ATOMS: atom_id res chain seq x y z
N MET A 1 12.87 3.74 -9.03
CA MET A 1 14.13 3.59 -9.79
C MET A 1 14.14 4.63 -10.91
N THR A 2 14.76 5.79 -10.69
CA THR A 2 14.74 6.93 -11.62
C THR A 2 16.15 7.15 -12.18
N LYS A 3 16.33 6.89 -13.48
CA LYS A 3 17.61 7.15 -14.17
C LYS A 3 17.71 8.64 -14.50
N LYS A 4 18.54 9.36 -13.74
CA LYS A 4 18.96 10.73 -14.03
C LYS A 4 20.13 10.68 -15.02
N HIS A 5 19.92 11.02 -16.28
CA HIS A 5 21.01 11.25 -17.22
C HIS A 5 21.44 12.72 -17.17
N ARG A 6 22.58 12.96 -16.52
CA ARG A 6 23.36 14.19 -16.59
C ARG A 6 24.30 14.05 -17.79
N PHE A 7 24.06 14.79 -18.87
CA PHE A 7 25.06 14.95 -19.92
C PHE A 7 25.88 16.21 -19.62
N ALA A 8 27.13 15.96 -19.23
CA ALA A 8 28.16 16.96 -19.00
C ALA A 8 28.68 17.50 -20.33
N ALA A 9 28.85 18.82 -20.39
CA ALA A 9 29.57 19.51 -21.43
C ALA A 9 31.06 19.11 -21.40
N LEU A 10 31.62 18.77 -22.56
CA LEU A 10 33.06 18.67 -22.75
C LEU A 10 33.45 19.53 -23.96
N VAL A 11 33.77 20.77 -23.62
CA VAL A 11 34.57 21.68 -24.45
C VAL A 11 36.02 21.21 -24.33
N SER A 12 36.68 20.94 -25.44
CA SER A 12 38.15 20.90 -25.48
C SER A 12 38.62 21.50 -26.79
N ALA A 13 39.17 22.69 -26.64
CA ALA A 13 39.91 23.44 -27.64
C ALA A 13 41.25 22.75 -27.92
N ALA A 14 41.63 22.67 -29.19
CA ALA A 14 43.01 22.48 -29.60
C ALA A 14 43.30 23.41 -30.78
N LEU A 15 43.85 24.57 -30.40
CA LEU A 15 44.44 25.57 -31.25
C LEU A 15 45.92 25.19 -31.42
N LEU A 16 46.41 24.91 -32.62
CA LEU A 16 47.84 24.92 -32.92
C LEU A 16 48.10 25.63 -34.24
N LEU A 17 48.86 26.73 -34.11
CA LEU A 17 49.29 27.64 -35.16
C LEU A 17 50.28 26.97 -36.11
N GLY A 18 50.09 27.20 -37.40
CA GLY A 18 51.12 27.09 -38.43
C GLY A 18 51.09 28.35 -39.29
N VAL A 19 52.01 29.28 -39.01
CA VAL A 19 52.23 30.51 -39.78
C VAL A 19 53.03 30.15 -41.04
N ALA A 20 52.43 30.33 -42.21
CA ALA A 20 53.16 30.39 -43.47
C ALA A 20 52.57 31.52 -44.32
N ALA A 21 53.36 32.56 -44.55
CA ALA A 21 53.06 33.64 -45.47
C ALA A 21 53.15 33.14 -46.93
N PRO A 22 52.23 33.58 -47.81
CA PRO A 22 52.58 33.72 -49.21
C PRO A 22 52.41 35.15 -49.72
N ALA A 23 53.48 35.54 -50.39
CA ALA A 23 53.68 36.64 -51.31
C ALA A 23 52.46 37.05 -52.16
N ALA A 24 52.46 38.34 -52.45
CA ALA A 24 51.60 39.04 -53.38
C ALA A 24 51.46 38.32 -54.74
N SER A 25 50.23 38.00 -55.14
CA SER A 25 49.91 37.81 -56.55
C SER A 25 48.41 38.06 -56.85
N GLN A 26 48.16 38.84 -57.91
CA GLN A 26 46.97 38.87 -58.78
C GLN A 26 45.66 39.55 -58.28
N PRO A 27 45.38 40.81 -58.69
CA PRO A 27 44.13 41.53 -58.41
C PRO A 27 42.89 41.10 -59.23
N LYS A 28 42.89 39.91 -59.86
CA LYS A 28 41.75 39.43 -60.70
C LYS A 28 40.97 38.25 -60.11
N THR A 29 41.39 37.68 -58.97
CA THR A 29 40.72 36.57 -58.25
C THR A 29 39.81 37.03 -57.10
N ALA A 30 39.93 38.29 -56.65
CA ALA A 30 39.17 38.84 -55.52
C ALA A 30 37.65 38.91 -55.78
N LYS A 31 37.22 39.19 -57.02
CA LYS A 31 35.79 39.18 -57.39
C LYS A 31 35.18 37.78 -57.34
N GLU A 32 35.95 36.75 -57.71
CA GLU A 32 35.48 35.37 -57.69
C GLU A 32 35.41 34.82 -56.26
N GLN A 33 36.37 35.18 -55.41
CA GLN A 33 36.35 34.88 -53.97
C GLN A 33 35.20 35.58 -53.24
N LEU A 34 34.90 36.85 -53.57
CA LEU A 34 33.73 37.56 -53.04
C LEU A 34 32.41 36.90 -53.45
N LYS A 35 32.32 36.38 -54.68
CA LYS A 35 31.13 35.66 -55.16
C LYS A 35 30.95 34.31 -54.46
N LYS A 36 32.03 33.52 -54.31
CA LYS A 36 32.04 32.28 -53.52
C LYS A 36 31.71 32.52 -52.04
N ALA A 37 32.23 33.60 -51.45
CA ALA A 37 31.91 33.99 -50.07
C ALA A 37 30.44 34.45 -49.91
N ALA A 38 29.88 35.12 -50.93
CA ALA A 38 28.47 35.52 -50.93
C ALA A 38 27.52 34.31 -51.07
N GLU A 39 27.87 33.33 -51.89
CA GLU A 39 27.13 32.06 -52.00
C GLU A 39 27.22 31.23 -50.72
N ALA A 40 28.43 31.08 -50.15
CA ALA A 40 28.62 30.41 -48.86
C ALA A 40 27.84 31.09 -47.72
N ARG A 41 27.77 32.44 -47.72
CA ARG A 41 26.93 33.19 -46.76
C ARG A 41 25.44 32.96 -46.98
N LYS A 42 24.97 32.86 -48.23
CA LYS A 42 23.57 32.53 -48.54
C LYS A 42 23.22 31.12 -48.06
N GLU A 43 24.05 30.12 -48.36
CA GLU A 43 23.83 28.75 -47.88
C GLU A 43 23.88 28.65 -46.35
N ALA A 44 24.84 29.32 -45.71
CA ALA A 44 24.92 29.37 -44.24
C ALA A 44 23.68 30.05 -43.64
N ARG A 45 23.15 31.09 -44.30
CA ARG A 45 21.93 31.78 -43.87
C ARG A 45 20.68 30.89 -44.01
N GLU A 46 20.56 30.14 -45.10
CA GLU A 46 19.43 29.20 -45.26
C GLU A 46 19.51 28.03 -44.26
N LYS A 47 20.70 27.43 -44.07
CA LYS A 47 20.92 26.41 -43.03
C LYS A 47 20.62 26.94 -41.62
N SER A 48 20.98 28.20 -41.34
CA SER A 48 20.68 28.85 -40.07
C SER A 48 19.17 29.09 -39.87
N LYS A 49 18.43 29.47 -40.92
CA LYS A 49 16.97 29.60 -40.87
C LYS A 49 16.30 28.25 -40.60
N GLU A 50 16.70 27.20 -41.32
CA GLU A 50 16.15 25.84 -41.09
C GLU A 50 16.43 25.34 -39.67
N ALA A 51 17.65 25.54 -39.16
CA ALA A 51 18.00 25.18 -37.78
C ALA A 51 17.18 25.99 -36.76
N ARG A 52 16.90 27.27 -37.05
CA ARG A 52 16.07 28.13 -36.21
C ARG A 52 14.59 27.71 -36.21
N GLU A 53 14.05 27.29 -37.33
CA GLU A 53 12.67 26.78 -37.39
C GLU A 53 12.54 25.43 -36.68
N LYS A 54 13.47 24.49 -36.91
CA LYS A 54 13.51 23.21 -36.17
C LYS A 54 13.62 23.38 -34.65
N THR A 55 14.43 24.34 -34.19
CA THR A 55 14.54 24.64 -32.75
C THR A 55 13.28 25.30 -32.19
N LYS A 56 12.61 26.19 -32.93
CA LYS A 56 11.30 26.74 -32.52
C LYS A 56 10.23 25.65 -32.41
N GLU A 57 10.16 24.74 -33.38
CA GLU A 57 9.23 23.61 -33.34
C GLU A 57 9.51 22.68 -32.16
N ALA A 58 10.78 22.35 -31.91
CA ALA A 58 11.17 21.55 -30.75
C ALA A 58 10.81 22.23 -29.42
N ILE A 59 11.06 23.54 -29.29
CA ILE A 59 10.69 24.31 -28.09
C ILE A 59 9.17 24.32 -27.91
N LYS A 60 8.40 24.54 -28.99
CA LYS A 60 6.94 24.54 -28.95
C LYS A 60 6.42 23.19 -28.45
N LYS A 61 6.92 22.07 -29.01
CA LYS A 61 6.55 20.73 -28.59
C LYS A 61 6.89 20.46 -27.11
N THR A 62 8.11 20.81 -26.67
CA THR A 62 8.48 20.63 -25.25
C THR A 62 7.62 21.45 -24.29
N ARG A 63 7.10 22.60 -24.72
CA ARG A 63 6.21 23.44 -23.93
C ARG A 63 4.81 22.85 -23.85
N GLU A 64 4.31 22.28 -24.94
CA GLU A 64 3.05 21.53 -24.97
C GLU A 64 3.14 20.29 -24.05
N ASP A 65 4.19 19.46 -24.23
CA ASP A 65 4.43 18.28 -23.37
C ASP A 65 4.56 18.65 -21.87
N ALA A 66 5.16 19.81 -21.56
CA ALA A 66 5.27 20.30 -20.19
C ALA A 66 3.92 20.77 -19.62
N GLY A 67 3.06 21.37 -20.46
CA GLY A 67 1.69 21.74 -20.08
C GLY A 67 0.86 20.51 -19.74
N ASP A 68 0.86 19.51 -20.62
CA ASP A 68 0.15 18.24 -20.42
C ASP A 68 0.64 17.52 -19.15
N ALA A 69 1.96 17.55 -18.90
CA ALA A 69 2.54 16.97 -17.68
C ALA A 69 2.14 17.73 -16.40
N GLU A 70 1.97 19.05 -16.47
CA GLU A 70 1.50 19.85 -15.34
C GLU A 70 0.03 19.56 -15.03
N GLU A 71 -0.83 19.47 -16.06
CA GLU A 71 -2.24 19.11 -15.90
C GLU A 71 -2.40 17.69 -15.33
N ALA A 72 -1.67 16.71 -15.88
CA ALA A 72 -1.66 15.35 -15.35
C ALA A 72 -1.20 15.30 -13.87
N ARG A 73 -0.24 16.15 -13.48
CA ARG A 73 0.22 16.25 -12.10
C ARG A 73 -0.83 16.88 -11.18
N LYS A 74 -1.57 17.89 -11.64
CA LYS A 74 -2.68 18.49 -10.88
C LYS A 74 -3.81 17.47 -10.68
N ALA A 75 -4.24 16.81 -11.75
CA ALA A 75 -5.25 15.75 -11.69
C ALA A 75 -4.83 14.60 -10.75
N ALA A 76 -3.57 14.16 -10.82
CA ALA A 76 -3.06 13.13 -9.91
C ALA A 76 -3.00 13.58 -8.45
N LYS A 77 -2.77 14.87 -8.19
CA LYS A 77 -2.78 15.44 -6.84
C LYS A 77 -4.21 15.49 -6.29
N GLU A 78 -5.16 15.96 -7.08
CA GLU A 78 -6.59 16.01 -6.72
C GLU A 78 -7.13 14.61 -6.44
N ALA A 79 -6.91 13.65 -7.34
CA ALA A 79 -7.32 12.25 -7.15
C ALA A 79 -6.70 11.62 -5.88
N ARG A 80 -5.48 12.03 -5.51
CA ARG A 80 -4.82 11.57 -4.28
C ARG A 80 -5.43 12.19 -3.03
N GLU A 81 -5.80 13.47 -3.08
CA GLU A 81 -6.49 14.15 -1.97
C GLU A 81 -7.88 13.55 -1.77
N GLU A 82 -8.67 13.36 -2.84
CA GLU A 82 -9.96 12.67 -2.78
C GLU A 82 -9.85 11.26 -2.21
N ALA A 83 -8.87 10.47 -2.68
CA ALA A 83 -8.65 9.12 -2.16
C ALA A 83 -8.20 9.13 -0.68
N ARG A 84 -7.53 10.18 -0.22
CA ARG A 84 -7.14 10.34 1.18
C ARG A 84 -8.35 10.66 2.04
N ASP A 85 -9.22 11.56 1.60
CA ASP A 85 -10.41 11.97 2.32
C ASP A 85 -11.42 10.81 2.40
N ALA A 86 -11.64 10.10 1.30
CA ALA A 86 -12.48 8.89 1.28
C ALA A 86 -11.98 7.81 2.27
N ARG A 87 -10.66 7.63 2.38
CA ARG A 87 -10.07 6.71 3.38
C ARG A 87 -10.24 7.21 4.81
N HIS A 88 -10.14 8.52 5.02
CA HIS A 88 -10.34 9.13 6.32
C HIS A 88 -11.78 8.93 6.79
N ASP A 89 -12.76 9.19 5.93
CA ASP A 89 -14.17 9.09 6.26
C ASP A 89 -14.60 7.63 6.46
N ALA A 90 -14.17 6.72 5.59
CA ALA A 90 -14.35 5.28 5.81
C ALA A 90 -13.69 4.82 7.13
N GLY A 91 -12.53 5.38 7.47
CA GLY A 91 -11.84 5.17 8.74
C GLY A 91 -12.62 5.71 9.95
N ALA A 92 -13.29 6.84 9.82
CA ALA A 92 -14.11 7.43 10.89
C ALA A 92 -15.37 6.59 11.16
N GLN A 93 -16.11 6.24 10.10
CA GLN A 93 -17.31 5.40 10.20
C GLN A 93 -17.00 4.04 10.83
N THR A 94 -15.91 3.39 10.41
CA THR A 94 -15.49 2.10 10.98
C THR A 94 -15.09 2.21 12.44
N ARG A 95 -14.46 3.31 12.85
CA ARG A 95 -14.12 3.57 14.27
C ARG A 95 -15.35 3.81 15.13
N GLU A 96 -16.33 4.56 14.63
CA GLU A 96 -17.57 4.81 15.37
C GLU A 96 -18.39 3.53 15.55
N ALA A 97 -18.56 2.75 14.48
CA ALA A 97 -19.21 1.44 14.56
C ALA A 97 -18.47 0.50 15.54
N TRP A 98 -17.13 0.52 15.53
CA TRP A 98 -16.34 -0.25 16.49
C TRP A 98 -16.55 0.23 17.93
N LYS A 99 -16.55 1.54 18.19
CA LYS A 99 -16.82 2.11 19.52
C LYS A 99 -18.20 1.72 20.04
N GLN A 100 -19.25 1.87 19.22
CA GLN A 100 -20.61 1.48 19.58
C GLN A 100 -20.69 -0.01 19.92
N SER A 101 -20.09 -0.88 19.09
CA SER A 101 -20.04 -2.32 19.36
C SER A 101 -19.28 -2.64 20.66
N TRP A 102 -18.21 -1.89 20.95
CA TRP A 102 -17.40 -2.07 22.15
C TRP A 102 -18.13 -1.64 23.42
N GLU A 103 -18.85 -0.52 23.38
CA GLU A 103 -19.69 -0.04 24.48
C GLU A 103 -20.81 -1.04 24.80
N GLN A 104 -21.53 -1.50 23.78
CA GLN A 104 -22.52 -2.58 23.93
C GLN A 104 -21.90 -3.83 24.54
N LEU A 105 -20.71 -4.25 24.06
CA LEU A 105 -19.99 -5.39 24.61
C LEU A 105 -19.58 -5.18 26.07
N LYS A 106 -19.24 -3.96 26.47
CA LYS A 106 -18.83 -3.59 27.83
C LYS A 106 -20.01 -3.60 28.79
N GLU A 107 -21.15 -3.03 28.38
CA GLU A 107 -22.39 -3.00 29.15
C GLU A 107 -22.88 -4.42 29.42
N THR A 108 -23.05 -5.21 28.37
CA THR A 108 -23.50 -6.60 28.44
C THR A 108 -22.46 -7.55 29.06
N ARG A 109 -21.23 -7.11 29.33
CA ARG A 109 -20.16 -7.98 29.88
C ARG A 109 -20.51 -8.49 31.27
N LYS A 110 -21.06 -7.64 32.14
CA LYS A 110 -21.39 -8.02 33.51
C LYS A 110 -22.54 -9.03 33.52
N GLU A 111 -23.60 -8.73 32.79
CA GLU A 111 -24.76 -9.60 32.63
C GLU A 111 -24.39 -10.96 32.03
N ARG A 112 -23.63 -10.99 30.92
CA ARG A 112 -23.16 -12.25 30.34
C ARG A 112 -22.30 -13.06 31.30
N ARG A 113 -21.50 -12.41 32.13
CA ARG A 113 -20.69 -13.08 33.15
C ARG A 113 -21.57 -13.64 34.26
N GLN A 114 -22.55 -12.89 34.73
CA GLN A 114 -23.51 -13.33 35.75
C GLN A 114 -24.34 -14.50 35.24
N LYS A 115 -24.98 -14.35 34.08
CA LYS A 115 -25.74 -15.42 33.43
C LYS A 115 -24.91 -16.69 33.25
N ARG A 116 -23.67 -16.58 32.78
CA ARG A 116 -22.78 -17.76 32.64
C ARG A 116 -22.42 -18.39 33.98
N ARG A 117 -22.27 -17.60 35.05
CA ARG A 117 -22.04 -18.12 36.41
C ARG A 117 -23.28 -18.81 36.95
N GLU A 118 -24.46 -18.24 36.71
CA GLU A 118 -25.76 -18.83 37.07
C GLU A 118 -25.98 -20.15 36.35
N GLU A 119 -25.76 -20.21 35.03
CA GLU A 119 -25.85 -21.45 34.24
C GLU A 119 -24.89 -22.54 34.77
N ILE A 120 -23.66 -22.17 35.14
CA ILE A 120 -22.68 -23.10 35.72
C ILE A 120 -23.14 -23.57 37.11
N LYS A 121 -23.66 -22.65 37.94
CA LYS A 121 -24.15 -22.94 39.28
C LYS A 121 -25.43 -23.80 39.25
N GLU A 122 -26.32 -23.56 38.30
CA GLU A 122 -27.54 -24.34 38.10
C GLU A 122 -27.22 -25.78 37.69
N LYS A 123 -26.27 -25.95 36.76
CA LYS A 123 -25.88 -27.29 36.29
C LYS A 123 -25.06 -28.09 37.31
N TRP A 124 -24.14 -27.45 38.00
CA TRP A 124 -23.13 -28.16 38.81
C TRP A 124 -23.20 -27.87 40.31
N GLY A 125 -23.99 -26.89 40.74
CA GLY A 125 -24.19 -26.55 42.14
C GLY A 125 -22.87 -26.25 42.87
N ASP A 126 -22.72 -26.88 44.03
CA ASP A 126 -21.59 -26.70 44.93
C ASP A 126 -20.30 -27.40 44.46
N LEU A 127 -20.36 -28.29 43.46
CA LEU A 127 -19.16 -28.90 42.85
C LEU A 127 -18.19 -27.83 42.33
N THR A 128 -18.71 -26.66 41.95
CA THR A 128 -17.93 -25.52 41.47
C THR A 128 -16.97 -24.93 42.51
N LYS A 129 -17.13 -25.27 43.80
CA LYS A 129 -16.22 -24.87 44.88
C LYS A 129 -14.92 -25.69 44.88
N HIS A 130 -14.94 -26.90 44.33
CA HIS A 130 -13.78 -27.80 44.33
C HIS A 130 -12.71 -27.34 43.33
N PRO A 131 -11.41 -27.42 43.69
CA PRO A 131 -10.32 -26.92 42.85
C PRO A 131 -10.20 -27.70 41.54
N ALA A 132 -10.38 -29.03 41.54
CA ALA A 132 -10.32 -29.87 40.34
C ALA A 132 -11.40 -29.48 39.32
N VAL A 133 -12.64 -29.29 39.80
CA VAL A 133 -13.77 -28.82 38.97
C VAL A 133 -13.49 -27.44 38.38
N ARG A 134 -12.91 -26.52 39.16
CA ARG A 134 -12.53 -25.18 38.66
C ARG A 134 -11.43 -25.25 37.60
N ALA A 135 -10.48 -26.16 37.75
CA ALA A 135 -9.42 -26.38 36.77
C ALA A 135 -10.00 -26.87 35.43
N GLU A 136 -10.89 -27.88 35.47
CA GLU A 136 -11.58 -28.36 34.27
C GLU A 136 -12.42 -27.25 33.61
N LEU A 137 -13.24 -26.52 34.38
CA LEU A 137 -14.06 -25.42 33.83
C LEU A 137 -13.19 -24.36 33.13
N LYS A 138 -12.00 -24.07 33.66
CA LYS A 138 -11.04 -23.14 33.05
C LYS A 138 -10.47 -23.69 31.75
N VAL A 139 -10.05 -24.96 31.73
CA VAL A 139 -9.50 -25.63 30.55
C VAL A 139 -10.55 -25.69 29.44
N HIS A 140 -11.76 -26.14 29.76
CA HIS A 140 -12.88 -26.20 28.84
C HIS A 140 -13.22 -24.82 28.26
N ALA A 141 -13.31 -23.79 29.11
CA ALA A 141 -13.58 -22.42 28.66
C ALA A 141 -12.50 -21.90 27.69
N TRP A 142 -11.23 -22.19 27.97
CA TRP A 142 -10.12 -21.80 27.09
C TRP A 142 -10.18 -22.52 25.74
N ARG A 143 -10.42 -23.84 25.74
CA ARG A 143 -10.55 -24.63 24.51
C ARG A 143 -11.73 -24.16 23.65
N LEU A 144 -12.91 -23.95 24.26
CA LEU A 144 -14.08 -23.42 23.56
C LEU A 144 -13.83 -22.01 22.99
N ALA A 145 -13.16 -21.13 23.74
CA ALA A 145 -12.82 -19.79 23.26
C ALA A 145 -11.92 -19.85 22.02
N ARG A 146 -10.91 -20.73 22.04
CA ARG A 146 -10.02 -20.95 20.89
C ARG A 146 -10.76 -21.49 19.68
N LEU A 147 -11.59 -22.52 19.85
CA LEU A 147 -12.37 -23.10 18.75
C LEU A 147 -13.40 -22.11 18.17
N THR A 148 -14.06 -21.35 19.03
CA THR A 148 -15.01 -20.30 18.61
C THR A 148 -14.30 -19.21 17.81
N ARG A 149 -13.09 -18.81 18.22
CA ARG A 149 -12.28 -17.85 17.46
C ARG A 149 -11.87 -18.39 16.09
N VAL A 150 -11.51 -19.67 15.99
CA VAL A 150 -11.23 -20.30 14.69
C VAL A 150 -12.48 -20.28 13.81
N ARG A 151 -13.64 -20.64 14.36
CA ARG A 151 -14.93 -20.61 13.66
C ARG A 151 -15.28 -19.21 13.14
N THR A 152 -15.14 -18.17 13.96
CA THR A 152 -15.47 -16.79 13.55
C THR A 152 -14.55 -16.28 12.45
N LEU A 153 -13.24 -16.54 12.56
CA LEU A 153 -12.26 -16.17 11.53
C LEU A 153 -12.50 -16.93 10.22
N ALA A 154 -12.81 -18.23 10.31
CA ALA A 154 -13.13 -19.04 9.14
C ALA A 154 -14.39 -18.53 8.41
N LYS A 155 -15.44 -18.17 9.18
CA LYS A 155 -16.66 -17.58 8.64
C LYS A 155 -16.40 -16.24 7.95
N ALA A 156 -15.62 -15.36 8.58
CA ALA A 156 -15.24 -14.08 7.98
C ALA A 156 -14.42 -14.24 6.68
N ALA A 157 -13.67 -15.34 6.54
CA ALA A 157 -12.88 -15.66 5.37
C ALA A 157 -13.60 -16.53 4.32
N GLY A 158 -14.89 -16.87 4.52
CA GLY A 158 -15.66 -17.72 3.60
C GLY A 158 -15.15 -19.17 3.48
N LYS A 159 -14.56 -19.73 4.55
CA LYS A 159 -13.98 -21.09 4.55
C LYS A 159 -14.90 -22.11 5.22
N ASP A 160 -15.96 -22.51 4.54
CA ASP A 160 -17.04 -23.34 5.12
C ASP A 160 -16.55 -24.70 5.65
N ALA A 161 -15.66 -25.38 4.93
CA ALA A 161 -15.06 -26.64 5.39
C ALA A 161 -14.26 -26.49 6.71
N VAL A 162 -13.73 -25.30 7.02
CA VAL A 162 -13.08 -25.03 8.31
C VAL A 162 -14.13 -24.77 9.39
N VAL A 163 -15.22 -24.08 9.06
CA VAL A 163 -16.35 -23.84 9.97
C VAL A 163 -16.95 -25.16 10.42
N GLU A 164 -17.26 -26.08 9.51
CA GLU A 164 -17.80 -27.40 9.84
C GLU A 164 -16.86 -28.22 10.74
N ARG A 165 -15.56 -28.18 10.46
CA ARG A 165 -14.55 -28.85 11.29
C ARG A 165 -14.49 -28.23 12.70
N ALA A 166 -14.55 -26.90 12.81
CA ALA A 166 -14.59 -26.22 14.10
C ALA A 166 -15.85 -26.60 14.88
N ASP A 167 -17.01 -26.68 14.23
CA ASP A 167 -18.28 -27.07 14.86
C ASP A 167 -18.24 -28.52 15.37
N LYS A 168 -17.69 -29.44 14.58
CA LYS A 168 -17.45 -30.83 15.01
C LYS A 168 -16.53 -30.90 16.23
N LEU A 169 -15.46 -30.09 16.26
CA LEU A 169 -14.54 -30.03 17.40
C LEU A 169 -15.19 -29.42 18.65
N ILE A 170 -16.03 -28.39 18.49
CA ILE A 170 -16.80 -27.79 19.59
C ILE A 170 -17.73 -28.85 20.20
N ALA A 171 -18.44 -29.63 19.37
CA ALA A 171 -19.30 -30.71 19.84
C ALA A 171 -18.52 -31.79 20.61
N LYS A 172 -17.36 -32.21 20.07
CA LYS A 172 -16.48 -33.17 20.74
C LYS A 172 -15.95 -32.65 22.09
N GLU A 173 -15.57 -31.37 22.16
CA GLU A 173 -15.06 -30.79 23.40
C GLU A 173 -16.16 -30.64 24.46
N LYS A 174 -17.40 -30.30 24.07
CA LYS A 174 -18.56 -30.33 24.98
C LYS A 174 -18.79 -31.72 25.55
N ALA A 175 -18.85 -32.75 24.70
CA ALA A 175 -19.04 -34.13 25.13
C ALA A 175 -17.90 -34.62 26.05
N ARG A 176 -16.65 -34.20 25.80
CA ARG A 176 -15.51 -34.52 26.68
C ARG A 176 -15.68 -33.86 28.05
N HIS A 177 -16.03 -32.58 28.06
CA HIS A 177 -16.24 -31.81 29.28
C HIS A 177 -17.35 -32.42 30.13
N ASP A 178 -18.48 -32.75 29.51
CA ASP A 178 -19.63 -33.34 30.22
C ASP A 178 -19.22 -34.68 30.88
N LYS A 179 -18.53 -35.57 30.16
CA LYS A 179 -18.00 -36.84 30.72
C LYS A 179 -17.04 -36.62 31.88
N HIS A 180 -16.14 -35.65 31.78
CA HIS A 180 -15.16 -35.39 32.85
C HIS A 180 -15.85 -34.77 34.07
N MET A 181 -16.81 -33.87 33.86
CA MET A 181 -17.62 -33.30 34.95
C MET A 181 -18.48 -34.34 35.65
N GLU A 182 -19.05 -35.32 34.92
CA GLU A 182 -19.75 -36.47 35.50
C GLU A 182 -18.80 -37.34 36.34
N THR A 183 -17.58 -37.58 35.84
CA THR A 183 -16.56 -38.31 36.58
C THR A 183 -16.18 -37.60 37.87
N LEU A 184 -15.90 -36.29 37.81
CA LEU A 184 -15.61 -35.47 39.00
C LEU A 184 -16.79 -35.44 39.98
N LYS A 185 -18.03 -35.37 39.45
CA LYS A 185 -19.25 -35.44 40.28
C LYS A 185 -19.32 -36.77 41.04
N SER A 186 -19.02 -37.90 40.39
CA SER A 186 -19.02 -39.21 41.04
C SER A 186 -17.96 -39.35 42.14
N LYS A 187 -16.84 -38.62 42.03
CA LYS A 187 -15.75 -38.57 43.01
C LYS A 187 -15.91 -37.48 44.09
N GLY A 188 -17.06 -36.79 44.15
CA GLY A 188 -17.26 -35.69 45.09
C GLY A 188 -16.38 -34.46 44.83
N GLY A 189 -15.85 -34.30 43.62
CA GLY A 189 -14.99 -33.18 43.23
C GLY A 189 -13.52 -33.34 43.60
N GLU A 190 -13.12 -34.52 44.08
CA GLU A 190 -11.72 -34.90 44.33
C GLU A 190 -11.14 -35.61 43.09
N GLU A 191 -9.83 -35.42 42.85
CA GLU A 191 -9.11 -36.04 41.74
C GLU A 191 -8.01 -36.97 42.25
#